data_AF-A0A9P4YV36-F1
#
_entry.id   AF-A0A9P4YV36-F1
#
_cell.length_a   1.000
_cell.length_b   1.000
_cell.length_c   1.000
_cell.angle_alpha   90.00
_cell.angle_beta   90.00
_cell.angle_gamma   90.00
#
_symmetry.space_group_name_H-M   'P 1'
#
loop_
_entity.id
_entity.type
_entity.pdbx_description
1 polymer ?
#
loop_
_entity_poly.entity_id
_entity_poly.type
_entity_poly.pdbx_seq_one_letter_code
_entity_poly.pdbx_strand_id
1 'polypeptide(L)'
;MSLAELTAVERVGKDEYVSKSYPIWVGNAMPIAYGGCAMGVALRSACDTVPSGFTPYSVLGHFLGPASTDQKFRCRVHDRRTTRTFATRRVEVSQLRGDGTSRSCLELTADFHVAEASISDYQAAPFAAWPGRHDCPTTQELLESVRARGAASDDLIDAVLAVGGGGSGGQTVVRRPCPNGVAAQNLIGVAKQLPTTQDHLPITSKASADWQRCPVSLDGPAANFAAAIFLMDSALSFTPLTHDHKWFDDVAACSTLDFAFRIFVPRIDLEQWTLQERQTIRGGWGRSYTEGRLRDEKGQLLASMTQQSILRPHKGQGVKPKI
;
A
#
# COMPACT_ATOMS: atom_id res chain seq x y z
N MET A 1 -8.30 12.08 -9.23
CA MET A 1 -6.94 12.49 -8.85
C MET A 1 -5.97 11.36 -9.15
N SER A 2 -4.89 11.66 -9.83
CA SER A 2 -3.89 10.68 -10.28
C SER A 2 -2.87 10.33 -9.20
N LEU A 3 -2.20 9.18 -9.36
CA LEU A 3 -1.12 8.75 -8.47
C LEU A 3 0.06 9.72 -8.47
N ALA A 4 0.36 10.33 -9.62
CA ALA A 4 1.38 11.37 -9.77
C ALA A 4 1.07 12.58 -8.87
N GLU A 5 -0.19 13.05 -8.86
CA GLU A 5 -0.63 14.17 -8.03
C GLU A 5 -0.60 13.85 -6.53
N LEU A 6 -1.02 12.63 -6.16
CA LEU A 6 -1.09 12.19 -4.74
C LEU A 6 0.28 12.07 -4.07
N THR A 7 1.33 11.85 -4.85
CA THR A 7 2.69 11.66 -4.37
C THR A 7 3.60 12.86 -4.66
N ALA A 8 3.10 13.86 -5.39
CA ALA A 8 3.84 15.07 -5.71
C ALA A 8 4.01 15.98 -4.49
N VAL A 9 5.18 16.59 -4.42
CA VAL A 9 5.55 17.55 -3.38
C VAL A 9 6.03 18.86 -3.99
N GLU A 10 5.90 19.92 -3.23
CA GLU A 10 6.49 21.23 -3.48
C GLU A 10 7.56 21.49 -2.42
N ARG A 11 8.75 21.90 -2.85
CA ARG A 11 9.82 22.30 -1.92
C ARG A 11 9.56 23.73 -1.48
N VAL A 12 9.34 23.91 -0.18
CA VAL A 12 9.04 25.23 0.44
C VAL A 12 10.20 25.79 1.24
N GLY A 13 11.24 24.99 1.48
CA GLY A 13 12.42 25.39 2.21
C GLY A 13 13.62 24.47 1.94
N LYS A 14 14.71 24.71 2.67
CA LYS A 14 15.84 23.78 2.69
C LYS A 14 15.40 22.53 3.47
N ASP A 15 15.31 21.40 2.77
CA ASP A 15 14.87 20.11 3.31
C ASP A 15 13.40 20.09 3.82
N GLU A 16 12.59 21.05 3.39
CA GLU A 16 11.17 21.16 3.75
C GLU A 16 10.27 21.11 2.52
N TYR A 17 9.23 20.29 2.60
CA TYR A 17 8.33 19.98 1.50
C TYR A 17 6.87 19.95 1.96
N VAL A 18 5.95 20.24 1.04
CA VAL A 18 4.50 20.14 1.26
C VAL A 18 3.87 19.31 0.15
N SER A 19 2.92 18.43 0.47
CA SER A 19 2.17 17.69 -0.56
C SER A 19 1.40 18.65 -1.46
N LYS A 20 1.44 18.43 -2.78
CA LYS A 20 0.68 19.26 -3.72
C LYS A 20 -0.82 19.05 -3.58
N SER A 21 -1.22 17.82 -3.30
CA SER A 21 -2.61 17.40 -3.13
C SER A 21 -2.97 17.09 -1.67
N TYR A 22 -4.25 17.15 -1.38
CA TYR A 22 -4.84 16.59 -0.17
C TYR A 22 -4.82 15.06 -0.26
N PRO A 23 -4.62 14.35 0.87
CA PRO A 23 -4.64 12.90 0.85
C PRO A 23 -6.06 12.37 0.69
N ILE A 24 -6.18 11.23 0.03
CA ILE A 24 -7.46 10.57 -0.20
C ILE A 24 -7.87 9.70 0.98
N TRP A 25 -9.17 9.44 1.06
CA TRP A 25 -9.76 8.45 1.95
C TRP A 25 -10.11 7.18 1.15
N VAL A 26 -9.89 6.01 1.76
CA VAL A 26 -10.07 4.69 1.12
C VAL A 26 -11.02 3.79 1.90
N GLY A 27 -12.18 4.32 2.30
CA GLY A 27 -13.31 3.51 2.80
C GLY A 27 -13.20 3.01 4.25
N ASN A 28 -12.31 3.56 5.07
CA ASN A 28 -12.33 3.32 6.52
C ASN A 28 -13.55 4.03 7.15
N ALA A 29 -14.17 3.49 8.21
CA ALA A 29 -15.35 4.09 8.84
C ALA A 29 -15.12 5.53 9.34
N MET A 30 -13.87 5.88 9.66
CA MET A 30 -13.45 7.24 10.00
C MET A 30 -12.81 7.93 8.78
N PRO A 31 -12.95 9.26 8.61
CA PRO A 31 -12.34 10.03 7.52
C PRO A 31 -10.83 10.22 7.73
N ILE A 32 -10.11 9.10 7.76
CA ILE A 32 -8.66 9.03 7.96
C ILE A 32 -8.00 8.93 6.59
N ALA A 33 -6.99 9.75 6.37
CA ALA A 33 -6.18 9.73 5.17
C ALA A 33 -5.53 8.34 4.96
N TYR A 34 -5.46 7.93 3.71
CA TYR A 34 -4.76 6.72 3.30
C TYR A 34 -3.26 6.81 3.62
N GLY A 35 -2.72 5.77 4.26
CA GLY A 35 -1.32 5.70 4.70
C GLY A 35 -0.33 5.88 3.55
N GLY A 36 -0.62 5.28 2.39
CA GLY A 36 0.19 5.37 1.18
C GLY A 36 0.40 6.81 0.69
N CYS A 37 -0.53 7.74 0.95
CA CYS A 37 -0.31 9.16 0.67
C CYS A 37 0.86 9.70 1.49
N ALA A 38 0.88 9.45 2.80
CA ALA A 38 1.96 9.91 3.68
C ALA A 38 3.30 9.24 3.34
N MET A 39 3.29 7.94 3.05
CA MET A 39 4.49 7.21 2.63
C MET A 39 5.06 7.75 1.31
N GLY A 40 4.20 7.96 0.31
CA GLY A 40 4.59 8.42 -1.01
C GLY A 40 5.21 9.82 -0.98
N VAL A 41 4.56 10.78 -0.31
CA VAL A 41 5.11 12.14 -0.20
C VAL A 41 6.44 12.16 0.57
N ALA A 42 6.56 11.35 1.62
CA ALA A 42 7.79 11.28 2.42
C ALA A 42 8.96 10.68 1.62
N LEU A 43 8.72 9.58 0.89
CA LEU A 43 9.75 8.99 0.05
C LEU A 43 10.11 9.91 -1.12
N ARG A 44 9.15 10.61 -1.73
CA ARG A 44 9.41 11.62 -2.76
C ARG A 44 10.33 12.72 -2.23
N SER A 45 10.02 13.27 -1.05
CA SER A 45 10.86 14.28 -0.39
C SER A 45 12.26 13.77 -0.08
N ALA A 46 12.42 12.52 0.38
CA ALA A 46 13.74 11.93 0.62
C ALA A 46 14.56 11.83 -0.67
N CYS A 47 13.96 11.32 -1.75
CA CYS A 47 14.60 11.18 -3.06
C CYS A 47 15.08 12.53 -3.63
N ASP A 48 14.34 13.62 -3.39
CA ASP A 48 14.72 14.96 -3.86
C ASP A 48 15.99 15.53 -3.14
N THR A 49 16.47 14.88 -2.07
CA THR A 49 17.62 15.34 -1.26
C THR A 49 18.89 14.49 -1.39
N VAL A 50 18.88 13.47 -2.24
CA VAL A 50 20.06 12.64 -2.50
C VAL A 50 20.72 13.00 -3.83
N PRO A 51 22.05 12.80 -3.98
CA PRO A 51 22.72 13.01 -5.27
C PRO A 51 22.16 12.09 -6.36
N SER A 52 22.37 12.47 -7.63
CA SER A 52 21.95 11.61 -8.75
C SER A 52 22.66 10.25 -8.69
N GLY A 53 21.96 9.20 -9.15
CA GLY A 53 22.47 7.82 -9.14
C GLY A 53 22.21 7.05 -7.84
N PHE A 54 21.85 7.73 -6.74
CA PHE A 54 21.40 7.06 -5.51
C PHE A 54 19.94 6.64 -5.64
N THR A 55 19.66 5.35 -5.45
CA THR A 55 18.31 4.79 -5.50
C THR A 55 17.94 4.18 -4.15
N PRO A 56 16.70 4.37 -3.67
CA PRO A 56 16.28 3.80 -2.40
C PRO A 56 16.27 2.26 -2.49
N TYR A 57 16.76 1.59 -1.45
CA TYR A 57 16.70 0.13 -1.32
C TYR A 57 15.94 -0.32 -0.07
N SER A 58 15.78 0.57 0.90
CA SER A 58 15.19 0.29 2.21
C SER A 58 14.44 1.53 2.71
N VAL A 59 13.17 1.37 3.05
CA VAL A 59 12.35 2.42 3.66
C VAL A 59 11.57 1.81 4.83
N LEU A 60 11.82 2.30 6.04
CA LEU A 60 11.20 1.82 7.27
C LEU A 60 10.43 2.96 7.93
N GLY A 61 9.21 2.73 8.41
CA GLY A 61 8.43 3.80 9.03
C GLY A 61 7.38 3.35 10.03
N HIS A 62 6.99 4.30 10.89
CA HIS A 62 5.97 4.14 11.92
C HIS A 62 4.90 5.23 11.82
N PHE A 63 3.64 4.83 11.79
CA PHE A 63 2.51 5.75 11.88
C PHE A 63 2.31 6.19 13.34
N LEU A 64 2.31 7.49 13.56
CA LEU A 64 2.24 8.12 14.89
C LEU A 64 0.83 8.61 15.23
N GLY A 65 -0.03 8.79 14.23
CA GLY A 65 -1.42 9.17 14.45
C GLY A 65 -2.22 9.28 13.15
N PRO A 66 -3.56 9.28 13.25
CA PRO A 66 -4.44 9.46 12.10
C PRO A 66 -4.22 10.84 11.47
N ALA A 67 -4.09 10.84 10.16
CA ALA A 67 -4.02 12.04 9.34
C ALA A 67 -5.42 12.41 8.81
N SER A 68 -5.68 13.72 8.71
CA SER A 68 -6.90 14.28 8.12
C SER A 68 -6.83 14.29 6.60
N THR A 69 -7.97 14.14 5.93
CA THR A 69 -8.13 14.35 4.49
C THR A 69 -8.10 15.82 4.08
N ASP A 70 -8.30 16.73 5.02
CA ASP A 70 -8.54 18.16 4.73
C ASP A 70 -7.29 19.00 4.93
N GLN A 71 -6.15 18.37 5.22
CA GLN A 71 -4.87 19.02 5.46
C GLN A 71 -3.78 18.40 4.59
N LYS A 72 -2.91 19.25 4.02
CA LYS A 72 -1.73 18.80 3.29
C LYS A 72 -0.68 18.25 4.23
N PHE A 73 0.08 17.26 3.76
CA PHE A 73 1.24 16.76 4.49
C PHE A 73 2.41 17.75 4.37
N ARG A 74 3.12 17.96 5.49
CA ARG A 74 4.38 18.70 5.55
C ARG A 74 5.48 17.71 5.91
N CYS A 75 6.53 17.66 5.10
CA CYS A 75 7.66 16.77 5.28
C CYS A 75 8.92 17.59 5.62
N ARG A 76 9.62 17.19 6.67
CA ARG A 76 10.97 17.67 6.98
C ARG A 76 11.96 16.53 6.79
N VAL A 77 12.94 16.72 5.93
CA VAL A 77 13.98 15.75 5.64
C VAL A 77 15.23 16.09 6.46
N HIS A 78 15.85 15.08 7.06
CA HIS A 78 17.11 15.19 7.77
C HIS A 78 18.15 14.32 7.07
N ASP A 79 19.23 14.93 6.56
CA ASP A 79 20.40 14.18 6.13
C ASP A 79 21.09 13.58 7.36
N ARG A 80 21.12 12.25 7.43
CA ARG A 80 21.80 11.52 8.51
C ARG A 80 23.23 11.16 8.14
N ARG A 81 23.45 10.85 6.87
CA ARG A 81 24.72 10.37 6.34
C ARG A 81 24.66 10.39 4.81
N THR A 82 25.74 10.86 4.21
CA THR A 82 26.02 10.66 2.78
C THR A 82 27.48 10.24 2.63
N THR A 83 27.73 9.16 1.90
CA THR A 83 29.07 8.62 1.58
C THR A 83 29.21 8.52 0.05
N ARG A 84 30.29 7.90 -0.44
CA ARG A 84 30.47 7.66 -1.88
C ARG A 84 29.38 6.77 -2.49
N THR A 85 28.89 5.77 -1.75
CA THR A 85 27.96 4.76 -2.29
C THR A 85 26.65 4.66 -1.52
N PHE A 86 26.59 5.09 -0.26
CA PHE A 86 25.38 5.04 0.57
C PHE A 86 24.93 6.42 1.06
N ALA A 87 23.62 6.61 1.13
CA ALA A 87 23.00 7.77 1.78
C ALA A 87 21.82 7.34 2.65
N THR A 88 21.57 8.07 3.74
CA THR A 88 20.46 7.82 4.67
C THR A 88 19.72 9.13 4.94
N ARG A 89 18.40 9.10 4.82
CA ARG A 89 17.50 10.23 5.09
C ARG A 89 16.46 9.82 6.12
N ARG A 90 16.21 10.68 7.12
CA ARG A 90 15.05 10.56 8.01
C ARG A 90 14.02 11.60 7.60
N VAL A 91 12.75 11.22 7.51
CA VAL A 91 11.66 12.13 7.13
C VAL A 91 10.61 12.13 8.23
N GLU A 92 10.32 13.32 8.74
CA GLU A 92 9.20 13.58 9.64
C GLU A 92 8.03 14.12 8.82
N VAL A 93 6.86 13.47 8.90
CA VAL A 93 5.62 13.89 8.23
C VAL A 93 4.65 14.40 9.27
N SER A 94 4.10 15.58 9.02
CA SER A 94 3.14 16.23 9.92
C SER A 94 2.00 16.92 9.17
N GLN A 95 0.94 17.26 9.89
CA GLN A 95 -0.15 18.12 9.43
C GLN A 95 -0.40 19.23 10.45
N LEU A 96 -0.87 20.38 9.97
CA LEU A 96 -1.38 21.43 10.84
C LEU A 96 -2.73 21.03 11.43
N ARG A 97 -2.99 21.46 12.65
CA ARG A 97 -4.30 21.42 13.30
C ARG A 97 -5.02 22.75 13.14
N GLY A 98 -6.32 22.78 13.45
CA GLY A 98 -7.14 24.00 13.39
C GLY A 98 -6.65 25.14 14.29
N ASP A 99 -5.88 24.82 15.34
CA ASP A 99 -5.23 25.80 16.24
C ASP A 99 -3.84 26.27 15.73
N GLY A 100 -3.43 25.83 14.53
CA GLY A 100 -2.13 26.15 13.94
C GLY A 100 -0.96 25.29 14.44
N THR A 101 -1.17 24.40 15.43
CA THR A 101 -0.11 23.51 15.91
C THR A 101 0.14 22.36 14.94
N SER A 102 1.37 21.82 14.95
CA SER A 102 1.72 20.67 14.12
C SER A 102 1.49 19.34 14.83
N ARG A 103 1.01 18.34 14.11
CA ARG A 103 0.86 16.95 14.58
C ARG A 103 1.66 16.02 13.69
N SER A 104 2.58 15.26 14.28
CA SER A 104 3.26 14.18 13.56
C SER A 104 2.28 13.07 13.18
N CYS A 105 2.36 12.62 11.93
CA CYS A 105 1.52 11.57 11.35
C CYS A 105 2.34 10.30 11.06
N LEU A 106 3.55 10.47 10.53
CA LEU A 106 4.44 9.39 10.12
C LEU A 106 5.89 9.84 10.33
N GLU A 107 6.74 8.90 10.72
CA GLU A 107 8.18 9.06 10.64
C GLU A 107 8.77 7.88 9.88
N LEU A 108 9.66 8.17 8.92
CA LEU A 108 10.37 7.12 8.18
C LEU A 108 11.87 7.39 8.06
N THR A 109 12.63 6.33 7.85
CA THR A 109 14.03 6.35 7.40
C THR A 109 14.13 5.66 6.06
N ALA A 110 14.78 6.33 5.10
CA ALA A 110 15.06 5.82 3.77
C ALA A 110 16.57 5.73 3.56
N ASP A 111 17.04 4.54 3.17
CA ASP A 111 18.41 4.28 2.78
C ASP A 111 18.52 4.11 1.27
N PHE A 112 19.60 4.66 0.75
CA PHE A 112 19.90 4.74 -0.67
C PHE A 112 21.29 4.17 -0.95
N HIS A 113 21.41 3.58 -2.13
CA HIS A 113 22.64 2.99 -2.62
C HIS A 113 22.78 3.29 -4.12
N VAL A 114 24.01 3.50 -4.59
CA VAL A 114 24.30 3.57 -6.02
C VAL A 114 24.29 2.16 -6.62
N ALA A 115 23.81 2.01 -7.86
CA ALA A 115 23.79 0.69 -8.50
C ALA A 115 25.21 0.14 -8.74
N GLU A 116 25.43 -1.13 -8.39
CA GLU A 116 26.69 -1.85 -8.53
C GLU A 116 26.45 -3.27 -9.06
N ALA A 117 27.50 -3.95 -9.55
CA ALA A 117 27.41 -5.34 -10.00
C ALA A 117 27.20 -6.30 -8.81
N SER A 118 26.41 -7.35 -9.02
CA SER A 118 26.16 -8.39 -8.01
C SER A 118 27.08 -9.61 -8.20
N ILE A 119 27.33 -10.33 -7.11
CA ILE A 119 28.01 -11.63 -7.14
C ILE A 119 27.04 -12.75 -7.59
N SER A 120 25.74 -12.57 -7.32
CA SER A 120 24.69 -13.51 -7.69
C SER A 120 23.37 -12.77 -7.87
N ASP A 121 22.49 -13.32 -8.70
CA ASP A 121 21.16 -12.78 -8.97
C ASP A 121 20.13 -13.92 -8.83
N TYR A 122 19.20 -13.76 -7.89
CA TYR A 122 18.17 -14.75 -7.57
C TYR A 122 16.98 -14.07 -6.91
N GLN A 123 15.83 -14.73 -6.99
CA GLN A 123 14.58 -14.23 -6.41
C GLN A 123 13.69 -15.37 -5.95
N ALA A 124 12.78 -15.10 -5.02
CA ALA A 124 11.76 -16.04 -4.61
C ALA A 124 10.69 -16.20 -5.70
N ALA A 125 10.08 -17.39 -5.77
CA ALA A 125 8.89 -17.64 -6.58
C ALA A 125 7.68 -16.81 -6.08
N PRO A 126 6.67 -16.57 -6.94
CA PRO A 126 5.39 -16.02 -6.50
C PRO A 126 4.71 -16.90 -5.45
N PHE A 127 3.81 -16.32 -4.66
CA PHE A 127 3.00 -17.03 -3.65
C PHE A 127 2.05 -18.05 -4.27
N ALA A 128 1.61 -17.82 -5.51
CA ALA A 128 0.78 -18.74 -6.28
C ALA A 128 1.03 -18.60 -7.78
N ALA A 129 0.51 -19.55 -8.57
CA ALA A 129 0.47 -19.42 -10.02
C ALA A 129 -0.61 -18.40 -10.42
N TRP A 130 -0.21 -17.17 -10.66
CA TRP A 130 -1.13 -16.08 -11.04
C TRP A 130 -1.41 -16.09 -12.54
N PRO A 131 -2.67 -15.89 -12.98
CA PRO A 131 -2.99 -15.76 -14.39
C PRO A 131 -2.40 -14.48 -14.99
N GLY A 132 -2.22 -14.49 -16.31
CA GLY A 132 -1.80 -13.31 -17.05
C GLY A 132 -2.85 -12.19 -16.94
N ARG A 133 -2.40 -10.94 -17.01
CA ARG A 133 -3.30 -9.77 -16.90
C ARG A 133 -4.45 -9.74 -17.90
N HIS A 134 -4.29 -10.39 -19.06
CA HIS A 134 -5.34 -10.49 -20.08
C HIS A 134 -6.48 -11.43 -19.68
N ASP A 135 -6.18 -12.43 -18.83
CA ASP A 135 -7.15 -13.39 -18.29
C ASP A 135 -7.79 -12.90 -16.98
N CYS A 136 -7.36 -11.73 -16.49
CA CYS A 136 -7.90 -11.11 -15.29
C CYS A 136 -9.03 -10.13 -15.67
N PRO A 137 -10.18 -10.18 -14.99
CA PRO A 137 -11.26 -9.22 -15.20
C PRO A 137 -10.84 -7.82 -14.78
N THR A 138 -11.55 -6.83 -15.28
CA THR A 138 -11.54 -5.48 -14.72
C THR A 138 -12.22 -5.47 -13.34
N THR A 139 -11.90 -4.47 -12.52
CA THR A 139 -12.63 -4.24 -11.27
C THR A 139 -14.13 -4.10 -11.52
N GLN A 140 -14.55 -3.40 -12.58
CA GLN A 140 -15.96 -3.18 -12.90
C GLN A 140 -16.70 -4.50 -13.17
N GLU A 141 -16.15 -5.37 -14.02
CA GLU A 141 -16.74 -6.69 -14.31
C GLU A 141 -16.87 -7.55 -13.05
N LEU A 142 -15.88 -7.48 -12.14
CA LEU A 142 -15.94 -8.19 -10.87
C LEU A 142 -17.09 -7.69 -9.99
N LEU A 143 -17.28 -6.37 -9.92
CA LEU A 143 -18.36 -5.77 -9.14
C LEU A 143 -19.74 -6.11 -9.70
N GLU A 144 -19.92 -6.02 -11.02
CA GLU A 144 -21.15 -6.40 -11.70
C GLU A 144 -21.49 -7.88 -11.43
N SER A 145 -20.48 -8.75 -11.46
CA SER A 145 -20.65 -10.17 -11.12
C SER A 145 -21.11 -10.39 -9.67
N VAL A 146 -20.64 -9.58 -8.72
CA VAL A 146 -21.07 -9.67 -7.31
C VAL A 146 -22.48 -9.10 -7.13
N ARG A 147 -22.81 -7.98 -7.78
CA ARG A 147 -24.17 -7.40 -7.80
C ARG A 147 -25.18 -8.39 -8.37
N ALA A 148 -24.89 -8.99 -9.52
CA ALA A 148 -25.77 -9.96 -10.17
C ALA A 148 -26.04 -11.21 -9.31
N ARG A 149 -25.11 -11.57 -8.43
CA ARG A 149 -25.26 -12.68 -7.48
C ARG A 149 -25.97 -12.31 -6.18
N GLY A 150 -26.25 -11.02 -5.95
CA GLY A 150 -26.82 -10.54 -4.68
C GLY A 150 -25.93 -10.82 -3.47
N ALA A 151 -24.60 -10.91 -3.69
CA ALA A 151 -23.67 -11.42 -2.68
C ALA A 151 -23.12 -10.34 -1.73
N ALA A 152 -23.40 -9.07 -1.99
CA ALA A 152 -23.13 -7.93 -1.12
C ALA A 152 -24.16 -6.81 -1.41
N SER A 153 -24.38 -5.90 -0.45
CA SER A 153 -25.23 -4.73 -0.68
C SER A 153 -24.53 -3.70 -1.58
N ASP A 154 -25.32 -2.85 -2.24
CA ASP A 154 -24.79 -1.78 -3.09
C ASP A 154 -23.88 -0.82 -2.31
N ASP A 155 -24.24 -0.48 -1.06
CA ASP A 155 -23.41 0.37 -0.18
C ASP A 155 -22.03 -0.23 0.08
N LEU A 156 -21.95 -1.55 0.30
CA LEU A 156 -20.67 -2.23 0.51
C LEU A 156 -19.85 -2.27 -0.77
N ILE A 157 -20.49 -2.46 -1.92
CA ILE A 157 -19.84 -2.46 -3.22
C ILE A 157 -19.27 -1.08 -3.55
N ASP A 158 -20.02 -0.02 -3.26
CA ASP A 158 -19.58 1.36 -3.43
C ASP A 158 -18.42 1.70 -2.47
N ALA A 159 -18.42 1.15 -1.26
CA ALA A 159 -17.29 1.25 -0.34
C ALA A 159 -16.03 0.55 -0.91
N VAL A 160 -16.17 -0.63 -1.54
CA VAL A 160 -15.04 -1.30 -2.22
C VAL A 160 -14.48 -0.46 -3.37
N LEU A 161 -15.35 0.17 -4.16
CA LEU A 161 -14.93 1.10 -5.22
C LEU A 161 -14.09 2.26 -4.67
N ALA A 162 -14.51 2.84 -3.54
CA ALA A 162 -13.75 3.89 -2.88
C ALA A 162 -12.37 3.40 -2.39
N VAL A 163 -12.29 2.21 -1.80
CA VAL A 163 -11.02 1.59 -1.35
C VAL A 163 -10.06 1.34 -2.52
N GLY A 164 -10.59 0.91 -3.67
CA GLY A 164 -9.83 0.59 -4.87
C GLY A 164 -9.32 1.79 -5.66
N GLY A 165 -9.57 3.03 -5.21
CA GLY A 165 -9.22 4.25 -5.95
C GLY A 165 -10.12 4.52 -7.17
N GLY A 166 -11.32 3.94 -7.16
CA GLY A 166 -12.35 4.05 -8.22
C GLY A 166 -13.49 5.03 -7.91
N GLY A 167 -13.32 5.92 -6.92
CA GLY A 167 -14.30 6.97 -6.64
C GLY A 167 -14.46 7.99 -7.78
N SER A 168 -15.44 8.89 -7.65
CA SER A 168 -16.05 9.77 -8.67
C SER A 168 -15.15 10.77 -9.44
N GLY A 169 -13.82 10.58 -9.45
CA GLY A 169 -12.83 11.50 -10.04
C GLY A 169 -11.73 10.81 -10.88
N GLY A 170 -12.01 9.62 -11.43
CA GLY A 170 -11.12 8.85 -12.31
C GLY A 170 -10.26 7.80 -11.57
N GLN A 171 -9.74 6.82 -12.31
CA GLN A 171 -8.91 5.74 -11.74
C GLN A 171 -7.51 6.26 -11.38
N THR A 172 -7.20 6.31 -10.09
CA THR A 172 -5.81 6.58 -9.62
C THR A 172 -4.84 5.52 -10.14
N VAL A 173 -5.31 4.28 -10.33
CA VAL A 173 -4.57 3.10 -10.77
C VAL A 173 -5.51 2.23 -11.60
N VAL A 174 -5.02 1.68 -12.71
CA VAL A 174 -5.76 0.64 -13.44
C VAL A 174 -5.48 -0.69 -12.76
N ARG A 175 -6.52 -1.42 -12.36
CA ARG A 175 -6.41 -2.69 -11.63
C ARG A 175 -7.14 -3.82 -12.34
N ARG A 176 -6.54 -5.01 -12.31
CA ARG A 176 -7.12 -6.27 -12.77
C ARG A 176 -6.89 -7.36 -11.70
N PRO A 177 -7.92 -7.67 -10.88
CA PRO A 177 -7.79 -8.67 -9.84
C PRO A 177 -7.55 -10.07 -10.39
N CYS A 178 -6.64 -10.83 -9.78
CA CYS A 178 -6.40 -12.21 -10.19
C CYS A 178 -7.57 -13.11 -9.76
N PRO A 179 -8.30 -13.78 -10.67
CA PRO A 179 -9.54 -14.51 -10.35
C PRO A 179 -9.37 -15.72 -9.42
N ASN A 180 -8.15 -16.24 -9.28
CA ASN A 180 -7.82 -17.30 -8.34
C ASN A 180 -7.35 -16.78 -6.96
N GLY A 181 -7.23 -15.47 -6.78
CA GLY A 181 -6.92 -14.84 -5.50
C GLY A 181 -8.16 -14.65 -4.63
N VAL A 182 -8.02 -14.81 -3.31
CA VAL A 182 -9.15 -14.72 -2.37
C VAL A 182 -9.88 -13.38 -2.49
N ALA A 183 -9.13 -12.28 -2.58
CA ALA A 183 -9.68 -10.93 -2.69
C ALA A 183 -10.56 -10.71 -3.92
N ALA A 184 -10.25 -11.37 -5.05
CA ALA A 184 -11.10 -11.29 -6.23
C ALA A 184 -12.38 -12.11 -6.02
N GLN A 185 -12.29 -13.27 -5.38
CA GLN A 185 -13.41 -14.21 -5.24
C GLN A 185 -14.47 -13.76 -4.24
N ASN A 186 -14.07 -13.12 -3.14
CA ASN A 186 -14.99 -12.62 -2.10
C ASN A 186 -15.08 -11.09 -2.03
N LEU A 187 -14.64 -10.41 -3.09
CA LEU A 187 -14.62 -8.96 -3.21
C LEU A 187 -14.01 -8.27 -1.98
N ILE A 188 -12.73 -8.49 -1.76
CA ILE A 188 -11.95 -8.00 -0.61
C ILE A 188 -12.56 -8.28 0.77
N GLY A 189 -13.49 -9.23 0.86
CA GLY A 189 -14.15 -9.66 2.09
C GLY A 189 -15.57 -9.12 2.29
N VAL A 190 -16.10 -8.28 1.38
CA VAL A 190 -17.50 -7.82 1.52
C VAL A 190 -18.51 -8.88 1.10
N ALA A 191 -18.18 -9.73 0.13
CA ALA A 191 -19.05 -10.82 -0.29
C ALA A 191 -18.81 -12.07 0.57
N LYS A 192 -19.08 -11.94 1.88
CA LYS A 192 -18.71 -12.91 2.95
C LYS A 192 -19.21 -14.34 2.72
N GLN A 193 -20.28 -14.51 1.94
CA GLN A 193 -20.90 -15.81 1.69
C GLN A 193 -20.37 -16.51 0.42
N LEU A 194 -19.57 -15.82 -0.41
CA LEU A 194 -19.02 -16.44 -1.61
C LEU A 194 -17.83 -17.32 -1.25
N PRO A 195 -17.85 -18.61 -1.63
CA PRO A 195 -16.72 -19.49 -1.38
C PRO A 195 -15.51 -19.05 -2.21
N THR A 196 -14.32 -19.31 -1.68
CA THR A 196 -13.06 -19.13 -2.41
C THR A 196 -12.42 -20.48 -2.72
N THR A 197 -11.68 -20.54 -3.82
CA THR A 197 -10.89 -21.72 -4.18
C THR A 197 -9.80 -22.07 -3.15
N GLN A 198 -9.53 -21.18 -2.19
CA GLN A 198 -8.50 -21.34 -1.18
C GLN A 198 -9.06 -21.57 0.23
N ASP A 199 -10.37 -21.76 0.41
CA ASP A 199 -10.99 -21.91 1.74
C ASP A 199 -10.54 -23.16 2.51
N HIS A 200 -10.06 -24.17 1.80
CA HIS A 200 -9.46 -25.38 2.38
C HIS A 200 -8.05 -25.14 2.94
N LEU A 201 -7.41 -24.01 2.63
CA LEU A 201 -6.07 -23.67 3.10
C LEU A 201 -6.13 -22.94 4.44
N PRO A 202 -5.12 -23.13 5.32
CA PRO A 202 -4.89 -22.25 6.45
C PRO A 202 -4.81 -20.79 5.98
N ILE A 203 -5.28 -19.84 6.79
CA ILE A 203 -5.27 -18.41 6.42
C ILE A 203 -3.89 -17.90 5.99
N THR A 204 -2.82 -18.44 6.59
CA THR A 204 -1.42 -18.08 6.28
C THR A 204 -0.88 -18.69 4.99
N SER A 205 -1.65 -19.56 4.35
CA SER A 205 -1.36 -20.16 3.05
C SER A 205 -2.30 -19.63 1.97
N LYS A 206 -3.24 -18.74 2.33
CA LYS A 206 -4.08 -18.03 1.38
C LYS A 206 -3.32 -16.84 0.78
N ALA A 207 -3.57 -16.54 -0.48
CA ALA A 207 -2.97 -15.44 -1.20
C ALA A 207 -3.97 -14.69 -2.07
N SER A 208 -3.70 -13.41 -2.28
CA SER A 208 -4.41 -12.55 -3.24
C SER A 208 -3.40 -11.84 -4.12
N ALA A 209 -3.76 -11.54 -5.36
CA ALA A 209 -2.95 -10.69 -6.22
C ALA A 209 -3.79 -9.84 -7.16
N ASP A 210 -3.24 -8.70 -7.55
CA ASP A 210 -3.84 -7.78 -8.51
C ASP A 210 -2.76 -7.29 -9.48
N TRP A 211 -3.05 -7.34 -10.78
CA TRP A 211 -2.29 -6.60 -11.77
C TRP A 211 -2.64 -5.12 -11.70
N GLN A 212 -1.64 -4.26 -11.75
CA GLN A 212 -1.77 -2.82 -11.57
C GLN A 212 -0.86 -2.05 -12.52
N ARG A 213 -1.31 -0.88 -12.97
CA ARG A 213 -0.47 0.13 -13.61
C ARG A 213 -0.97 1.54 -13.35
N CYS A 214 -0.06 2.49 -13.36
CA CYS A 214 -0.37 3.91 -13.38
C CYS A 214 -0.87 4.30 -14.78
N PRO A 215 -2.07 4.90 -14.91
CA PRO A 215 -2.60 5.31 -16.21
C PRO A 215 -1.97 6.60 -16.74
N VAL A 216 -1.20 7.32 -15.91
CA VAL A 216 -0.56 8.59 -16.25
C VAL A 216 0.95 8.47 -16.13
N SER A 217 1.67 9.35 -16.82
CA SER A 217 3.12 9.36 -16.73
C SER A 217 3.61 9.88 -15.37
N LEU A 218 4.71 9.30 -14.90
CA LEU A 218 5.36 9.65 -13.64
C LEU A 218 6.65 10.43 -13.92
N ASP A 219 6.83 11.55 -13.22
CA ASP A 219 7.95 12.47 -13.40
C ASP A 219 9.28 11.92 -12.84
N GLY A 220 9.84 10.93 -13.55
CA GLY A 220 11.15 10.35 -13.30
C GLY A 220 11.20 9.27 -12.20
N PRO A 221 12.42 8.84 -11.84
CA PRO A 221 12.62 7.73 -10.90
C PRO A 221 12.05 7.99 -9.50
N ALA A 222 12.19 9.21 -8.98
CA ALA A 222 11.70 9.58 -7.65
C ALA A 222 10.17 9.47 -7.56
N ALA A 223 9.45 9.90 -8.62
CA ALA A 223 8.01 9.74 -8.71
C ALA A 223 7.59 8.27 -8.75
N ASN A 224 8.33 7.42 -9.48
CA ASN A 224 8.07 5.99 -9.54
C ASN A 224 8.23 5.30 -8.18
N PHE A 225 9.29 5.58 -7.42
CA PHE A 225 9.45 5.01 -6.08
C PHE A 225 8.35 5.47 -5.11
N ALA A 226 8.00 6.75 -5.15
CA ALA A 226 6.92 7.31 -4.34
C ALA A 226 5.55 6.71 -4.68
N ALA A 227 5.28 6.49 -5.96
CA ALA A 227 4.11 5.79 -6.44
C ALA A 227 4.13 4.30 -6.02
N ALA A 228 5.29 3.63 -6.05
CA ALA A 228 5.41 2.22 -5.67
C ALA A 228 5.11 2.00 -4.19
N ILE A 229 5.67 2.82 -3.29
CA ILE A 229 5.36 2.70 -1.86
C ILE A 229 3.89 3.02 -1.57
N PHE A 230 3.28 3.97 -2.29
CA PHE A 230 1.84 4.24 -2.20
C PHE A 230 1.00 3.01 -2.59
N LEU A 231 1.33 2.35 -3.69
CA LEU A 231 0.60 1.16 -4.17
C LEU A 231 0.79 -0.02 -3.21
N MET A 232 2.00 -0.20 -2.69
CA MET A 232 2.33 -1.32 -1.83
C MET A 232 1.63 -1.28 -0.47
N ASP A 233 1.24 -0.10 0.03
CA ASP A 233 0.40 0.02 1.23
C ASP A 233 -1.04 -0.49 1.01
N SER A 234 -1.47 -0.68 -0.24
CA SER A 234 -2.85 -1.04 -0.58
C SER A 234 -3.16 -2.44 -0.09
N ALA A 235 -4.22 -2.57 0.72
CA ALA A 235 -4.80 -3.81 1.22
C ALA A 235 -3.97 -4.65 2.20
N LEU A 236 -2.70 -4.34 2.48
CA LEU A 236 -1.87 -5.17 3.36
C LEU A 236 -2.42 -5.29 4.79
N SER A 237 -2.84 -4.18 5.39
CA SER A 237 -3.34 -4.17 6.77
C SER A 237 -4.63 -5.00 6.97
N PHE A 238 -5.52 -5.02 5.97
CA PHE A 238 -6.79 -5.74 6.03
C PHE A 238 -6.82 -7.05 5.23
N THR A 239 -5.69 -7.49 4.66
CA THR A 239 -5.55 -8.82 4.04
C THR A 239 -6.03 -9.96 4.95
N PRO A 240 -5.74 -9.98 6.27
CA PRO A 240 -6.28 -10.99 7.16
C PRO A 240 -7.82 -11.02 7.23
N LEU A 241 -8.48 -9.86 7.08
CA LEU A 241 -9.94 -9.80 7.04
C LEU A 241 -10.46 -10.44 5.75
N THR A 242 -9.91 -9.99 4.62
CA THR A 242 -10.25 -10.54 3.30
C THR A 242 -10.04 -12.05 3.24
N HIS A 243 -8.94 -12.57 3.79
CA HIS A 243 -8.61 -14.00 3.78
C HIS A 243 -9.48 -14.85 4.71
N ASP A 244 -10.23 -14.22 5.62
CA ASP A 244 -11.07 -14.85 6.63
C ASP A 244 -12.56 -14.48 6.50
N HIS A 245 -12.96 -14.08 5.28
CA HIS A 245 -14.34 -13.67 4.92
C HIS A 245 -14.90 -12.58 5.83
N LYS A 246 -14.07 -11.58 6.13
CA LYS A 246 -14.39 -10.43 6.98
C LYS A 246 -14.14 -9.10 6.26
N TRP A 247 -14.81 -8.08 6.73
CA TRP A 247 -14.65 -6.69 6.30
C TRP A 247 -14.50 -5.75 7.50
N PHE A 248 -14.43 -4.43 7.24
CA PHE A 248 -14.21 -3.43 8.29
C PHE A 248 -15.31 -3.37 9.35
N ASP A 249 -16.51 -3.87 9.06
CA ASP A 249 -17.61 -3.97 10.02
C ASP A 249 -17.38 -5.06 11.08
N ASP A 250 -16.53 -6.07 10.80
CA ASP A 250 -16.24 -7.17 11.72
C ASP A 250 -15.15 -6.84 12.77
N VAL A 251 -14.55 -5.65 12.70
CA VAL A 251 -13.45 -5.25 13.58
C VAL A 251 -13.62 -3.86 14.16
N ALA A 252 -13.11 -3.66 15.36
CA ALA A 252 -13.11 -2.37 16.03
C ALA A 252 -11.99 -1.45 15.51
N ALA A 253 -10.87 -2.02 15.05
CA ALA A 253 -9.80 -1.25 14.43
C ALA A 253 -8.95 -2.14 13.50
N CYS A 254 -8.67 -1.62 12.31
CA CYS A 254 -7.73 -2.20 11.35
C CYS A 254 -6.93 -1.08 10.70
N SER A 255 -5.63 -1.01 10.98
CA SER A 255 -4.75 0.04 10.43
C SER A 255 -3.29 -0.35 10.56
N THR A 256 -2.45 0.16 9.67
CA THR A 256 -0.99 -0.03 9.73
C THR A 256 -0.40 0.69 10.94
N LEU A 257 0.51 0.03 11.67
CA LEU A 257 1.30 0.59 12.77
C LEU A 257 2.70 0.95 12.26
N ASP A 258 3.37 -0.03 11.64
CA ASP A 258 4.68 0.12 11.02
C ASP A 258 4.73 -0.59 9.68
N PHE A 259 5.76 -0.27 8.90
CA PHE A 259 6.05 -0.94 7.64
C PHE A 259 7.55 -1.02 7.36
N ALA A 260 7.91 -2.00 6.55
CA ALA A 260 9.22 -2.10 5.91
C ALA A 260 9.04 -2.32 4.41
N PHE A 261 9.42 -1.33 3.62
CA PHE A 261 9.43 -1.38 2.16
C PHE A 261 10.87 -1.61 1.68
N ARG A 262 11.10 -2.71 0.97
CA ARG A 262 12.40 -3.10 0.42
C ARG A 262 12.31 -3.06 -1.09
N ILE A 263 13.30 -2.46 -1.73
CA ILE A 263 13.37 -2.28 -3.18
C ILE A 263 14.61 -3.02 -3.65
N PHE A 264 14.44 -3.93 -4.60
CA PHE A 264 15.48 -4.84 -5.05
C PHE A 264 16.12 -4.42 -6.38
N VAL A 265 15.52 -3.45 -7.06
CA VAL A 265 15.94 -2.94 -8.37
C VAL A 265 16.20 -1.44 -8.31
N PRO A 266 17.16 -0.91 -9.11
CA PRO A 266 17.48 0.51 -9.11
C PRO A 266 16.40 1.36 -9.84
N ARG A 267 15.43 0.73 -10.49
CA ARG A 267 14.35 1.39 -11.21
C ARG A 267 13.07 0.59 -11.13
N ILE A 268 11.97 1.28 -10.88
CA ILE A 268 10.62 0.77 -11.02
C ILE A 268 9.94 1.63 -12.08
N ASP A 269 9.20 1.02 -12.99
CA ASP A 269 8.34 1.70 -13.96
C ASP A 269 6.90 1.24 -13.73
N LEU A 270 6.09 2.08 -13.10
CA LEU A 270 4.69 1.80 -12.82
C LEU A 270 3.76 2.17 -13.95
N GLU A 271 4.24 2.78 -15.03
CA GLU A 271 3.44 2.93 -16.26
C GLU A 271 3.25 1.56 -16.93
N GLN A 272 4.21 0.65 -16.73
CA GLN A 272 4.09 -0.77 -17.07
C GLN A 272 3.24 -1.54 -16.06
N TRP A 273 2.72 -2.68 -16.51
CA TRP A 273 1.99 -3.59 -15.63
C TRP A 273 2.92 -4.23 -14.60
N THR A 274 2.47 -4.18 -13.35
CA THR A 274 3.09 -4.86 -12.22
C THR A 274 2.06 -5.74 -11.51
N LEU A 275 2.51 -6.84 -10.92
CA LEU A 275 1.68 -7.74 -10.13
C LEU A 275 1.99 -7.53 -8.64
N GLN A 276 0.98 -7.11 -7.88
CA GLN A 276 1.07 -7.03 -6.43
C GLN A 276 0.41 -8.25 -5.81
N GLU A 277 1.20 -9.16 -5.24
CA GLU A 277 0.72 -10.32 -4.49
C GLU A 277 0.86 -10.11 -2.99
N ARG A 278 -0.02 -10.71 -2.18
CA ARG A 278 -0.06 -10.51 -0.72
C ARG A 278 -0.56 -11.75 0.03
N GLN A 279 0.01 -11.95 1.21
CA GLN A 279 -0.33 -13.02 2.15
C GLN A 279 -0.26 -12.52 3.60
N THR A 280 -1.09 -13.09 4.48
CA THR A 280 -0.95 -12.89 5.93
C THR A 280 -0.03 -13.94 6.52
N ILE A 281 0.85 -13.55 7.45
CA ILE A 281 1.86 -14.45 8.02
C ILE A 281 1.54 -14.78 9.47
N ARG A 282 1.11 -13.78 10.26
CA ARG A 282 0.79 -14.00 11.67
C ARG A 282 -0.32 -13.07 12.15
N GLY A 283 -1.28 -13.64 12.86
CA GLY A 283 -2.27 -12.88 13.65
C GLY A 283 -2.17 -13.23 15.14
N GLY A 284 -2.61 -12.30 15.98
CA GLY A 284 -2.75 -12.51 17.42
C GLY A 284 -2.46 -11.25 18.23
N TRP A 285 -2.90 -11.24 19.50
CA TRP A 285 -2.66 -10.12 20.41
C TRP A 285 -3.14 -8.77 19.86
N GLY A 286 -4.29 -8.77 19.21
CA GLY A 286 -4.89 -7.59 18.60
C GLY A 286 -4.10 -7.02 17.42
N ARG A 287 -3.23 -7.81 16.79
CA ARG A 287 -2.35 -7.40 15.68
C ARG A 287 -2.29 -8.44 14.57
N SER A 288 -1.81 -8.02 13.41
CA SER A 288 -1.47 -8.85 12.27
C SER A 288 -0.13 -8.45 11.66
N TYR A 289 0.50 -9.40 10.97
CA TYR A 289 1.71 -9.24 10.17
C TYR A 289 1.45 -9.78 8.76
N THR A 290 1.61 -8.93 7.75
CA THR A 290 1.33 -9.23 6.33
C THR A 290 2.56 -8.92 5.48
N GLU A 291 2.78 -9.70 4.42
CA GLU A 291 3.79 -9.43 3.38
C GLU A 291 3.12 -9.25 2.02
N GLY A 292 3.57 -8.24 1.28
CA GLY A 292 3.28 -8.05 -0.13
C GLY A 292 4.55 -8.05 -0.98
N ARG A 293 4.44 -8.51 -2.22
CA ARG A 293 5.51 -8.51 -3.23
C ARG A 293 5.03 -7.86 -4.51
N LEU A 294 5.90 -7.05 -5.11
CA LEU A 294 5.67 -6.39 -6.39
C LEU A 294 6.56 -7.01 -7.45
N ARG A 295 5.95 -7.45 -8.56
CA ARG A 295 6.67 -8.02 -9.70
C ARG A 295 6.36 -7.26 -10.98
N ASP A 296 7.27 -7.26 -11.94
CA ASP A 296 6.95 -6.81 -13.30
C ASP A 296 6.20 -7.90 -14.09
N GLU A 297 5.79 -7.57 -15.32
CA GLU A 297 5.12 -8.50 -16.23
C GLU A 297 5.98 -9.72 -16.61
N LYS A 298 7.31 -9.63 -16.48
CA LYS A 298 8.25 -10.73 -16.73
C LYS A 298 8.49 -11.60 -15.48
N GLY A 299 7.89 -11.25 -14.35
CA GLY A 299 8.01 -11.95 -13.07
C GLY A 299 9.23 -11.55 -12.22
N GLN A 300 9.99 -10.53 -12.62
CA GLN A 300 11.09 -9.98 -11.81
C GLN A 300 10.53 -9.34 -10.54
N LEU A 301 11.07 -9.71 -9.37
CA LEU A 301 10.71 -9.16 -8.09
C LEU A 301 11.33 -7.76 -7.92
N LEU A 302 10.49 -6.73 -7.97
CA LEU A 302 10.91 -5.34 -7.92
C LEU A 302 11.05 -4.85 -6.47
N ALA A 303 10.09 -5.21 -5.62
CA ALA A 303 10.02 -4.75 -4.25
C ALA A 303 9.19 -5.69 -3.37
N SER A 304 9.32 -5.53 -2.06
CA SER A 304 8.43 -6.15 -1.06
C SER A 304 8.05 -5.15 0.01
N MET A 305 6.87 -5.30 0.61
CA MET A 305 6.48 -4.55 1.80
C MET A 305 5.96 -5.50 2.86
N THR A 306 6.42 -5.33 4.09
CA THR A 306 5.79 -5.96 5.26
C THR A 306 5.15 -4.92 6.14
N GLN A 307 4.04 -5.27 6.80
CA GLN A 307 3.35 -4.39 7.72
C GLN A 307 2.99 -5.11 9.00
N GLN A 308 3.26 -4.47 10.14
CA GLN A 308 2.56 -4.78 11.38
C GLN A 308 1.35 -3.86 11.49
N SER A 309 0.18 -4.43 11.75
CA SER A 309 -1.08 -3.69 11.82
C SER A 309 -1.80 -3.96 13.13
N ILE A 310 -2.58 -2.98 13.60
CA ILE A 310 -3.60 -3.23 14.61
C ILE A 310 -4.73 -4.01 13.93
N LEU A 311 -5.19 -5.07 14.59
CA LEU A 311 -6.34 -5.88 14.19
C LEU A 311 -7.14 -6.20 15.45
N ARG A 312 -7.96 -5.23 15.87
CA ARG A 312 -8.67 -5.26 17.14
C ARG A 312 -10.10 -5.78 16.94
N PRO A 313 -10.52 -6.83 17.65
CA PRO A 313 -11.90 -7.29 17.61
C PRO A 313 -12.83 -6.30 18.33
N HIS A 314 -14.12 -6.38 18.03
CA HIS A 314 -15.15 -5.75 18.86
C HIS A 314 -15.09 -6.27 20.30
N LYS A 315 -15.55 -5.44 21.23
CA LYS A 315 -15.56 -5.78 22.66
C LYS A 315 -16.35 -7.10 22.86
N GLY A 316 -15.71 -8.09 23.50
CA GLY A 316 -16.31 -9.40 23.77
C GLY A 316 -16.21 -10.44 22.66
N GLN A 317 -15.67 -10.11 21.48
CA GLN A 317 -15.58 -11.02 20.32
C GLN A 317 -14.16 -11.53 20.03
N GLY A 318 -13.18 -11.22 20.88
CA GLY A 318 -11.78 -11.62 20.68
C GLY A 318 -11.47 -13.05 21.12
N VAL A 319 -10.63 -13.74 20.36
CA VAL A 319 -9.99 -14.99 20.81
C VAL A 319 -9.02 -14.65 21.93
N LYS A 320 -9.24 -15.20 23.13
CA LYS A 320 -8.30 -15.00 24.25
C LYS A 320 -6.97 -15.69 23.93
N PRO A 321 -5.82 -14.99 24.07
CA PRO A 321 -4.54 -15.64 23.88
C PRO A 321 -4.38 -16.78 24.87
N LYS A 322 -3.91 -17.94 24.37
CA LYS A 322 -3.37 -18.99 25.24
C LYS A 322 -2.00 -18.48 25.69
N ILE A 323 -1.90 -18.11 26.96
CA ILE A 323 -0.65 -17.71 27.63
C ILE A 323 0.10 -18.96 28.02
#